data_AF-K3ZAV2-F1
#
_entry.id   AF-K3ZAV2-F1
#
_cell.length_a   1.000
_cell.length_b   1.000
_cell.length_c   1.000
_cell.angle_alpha   90.00
_cell.angle_beta   90.00
_cell.angle_gamma   90.00
#
_symmetry.space_group_name_H-M   'P 1'
#
loop_
_entity.id
_entity.type
_entity.pdbx_description
1 polymer ?
#
loop_
_entity_poly.entity_id
_entity_poly.type
_entity_poly.pdbx_seq_one_letter_code
_entity_poly.pdbx_strand_id
1 'polypeptide(L)'
;MAGSARVTGAYLCCLTVVLAAMCCSSSSYEVQDLKDDIMKNCRFYIEKNMGSTFPPEESVCCQDVRRANVANICQEFTDQDKEKIALHKWAAVTKVCRNALAAGTNCAGYIVPPLHA
;
A
#
# COMPACT_ATOMS: atom_id res chain seq x y z
N MET A 1 -15.87 -41.59 -33.50
CA MET A 1 -16.20 -40.86 -32.25
C MET A 1 -14.96 -40.08 -31.82
N ALA A 2 -14.79 -38.86 -32.30
CA ALA A 2 -13.60 -38.04 -32.00
C ALA A 2 -14.02 -36.56 -31.98
N GLY A 3 -14.65 -36.13 -30.89
CA GLY A 3 -15.17 -34.76 -30.77
C GLY A 3 -15.09 -34.14 -29.38
N SER A 4 -14.70 -34.89 -28.35
CA SER A 4 -14.86 -34.42 -26.96
C SER A 4 -13.59 -33.86 -26.32
N ALA A 5 -12.40 -34.17 -26.86
CA ALA A 5 -11.13 -33.84 -26.18
C ALA A 5 -10.68 -32.37 -26.31
N ARG A 6 -11.07 -31.67 -27.40
CA ARG A 6 -10.63 -30.27 -27.64
C ARG A 6 -11.41 -29.25 -26.81
N VAL A 7 -12.68 -29.56 -26.51
CA VAL A 7 -13.59 -28.68 -25.77
C VAL A 7 -13.20 -28.62 -24.29
N THR A 8 -12.78 -29.74 -23.72
CA THR A 8 -12.37 -29.84 -22.31
C THR A 8 -11.08 -29.06 -22.02
N GLY A 9 -10.11 -29.08 -22.95
CA GLY A 9 -8.85 -28.34 -22.81
C GLY A 9 -9.03 -26.82 -22.85
N ALA A 10 -9.90 -26.32 -23.73
CA ALA A 10 -10.23 -24.89 -23.79
C ALA A 10 -10.96 -24.43 -22.52
N TYR A 11 -11.89 -25.24 -22.00
CA TYR A 11 -12.64 -24.93 -20.77
C TYR A 11 -11.74 -24.90 -19.53
N LEU A 12 -10.80 -25.83 -19.42
CA LEU A 12 -9.80 -25.86 -18.35
C LEU A 12 -8.85 -24.65 -18.45
N CYS A 13 -8.39 -24.28 -19.64
CA CYS A 13 -7.60 -23.06 -19.83
C CYS A 13 -8.39 -21.80 -19.45
N CYS A 14 -9.65 -21.66 -19.88
CA CYS A 14 -10.50 -20.53 -19.52
C CYS A 14 -10.71 -20.43 -18.00
N LEU A 15 -10.93 -21.57 -17.31
CA LEU A 15 -11.04 -21.60 -15.85
C LEU A 15 -9.74 -21.15 -15.17
N THR A 16 -8.56 -21.57 -15.66
CA THR A 16 -7.29 -21.10 -15.10
C THR A 16 -7.05 -19.61 -15.30
N VAL A 17 -7.45 -19.04 -16.44
CA VAL A 17 -7.31 -17.61 -16.74
C VAL A 17 -8.24 -16.77 -15.85
N VAL A 18 -9.48 -17.22 -15.63
CA VAL A 18 -10.43 -16.53 -14.76
C VAL A 18 -9.98 -16.58 -13.29
N LEU A 19 -9.46 -17.72 -12.83
CA LEU A 19 -8.94 -17.84 -11.45
C LEU A 19 -7.72 -16.93 -11.21
N ALA A 20 -6.80 -16.87 -12.18
CA ALA A 20 -5.63 -15.99 -12.12
C ALA A 20 -6.03 -14.50 -12.10
N ALA A 21 -7.03 -14.12 -12.89
CA ALA A 21 -7.55 -12.74 -12.90
C ALA A 21 -8.19 -12.35 -11.56
N MET A 22 -8.91 -13.27 -10.90
CA MET A 22 -9.49 -13.03 -9.58
C MET A 22 -8.44 -12.84 -8.48
N CYS A 23 -7.31 -13.57 -8.54
CA CYS A 23 -6.22 -13.42 -7.57
C CYS A 23 -5.54 -12.05 -7.61
N CYS A 24 -5.46 -11.42 -8.78
CA CYS A 24 -4.85 -10.10 -8.93
C CYS A 24 -5.72 -8.98 -8.33
N SER A 25 -7.04 -9.12 -8.43
CA SER A 25 -8.00 -8.12 -7.96
C SER A 25 -7.99 -8.00 -6.44
N SER A 26 -8.02 -9.13 -5.72
CA SER A 26 -8.09 -9.14 -4.25
C SER A 26 -6.96 -8.36 -3.59
N SER A 27 -5.73 -8.51 -4.10
CA SER A 27 -4.57 -7.81 -3.53
C SER A 27 -4.64 -6.29 -3.73
N SER A 28 -5.27 -5.80 -4.79
CA SER A 28 -5.41 -4.36 -5.03
C SER A 28 -6.46 -3.76 -4.09
N TYR A 29 -7.60 -4.45 -3.91
CA TYR A 29 -8.64 -4.03 -2.97
C TYR A 29 -8.14 -3.99 -1.53
N GLU A 30 -7.41 -5.02 -1.08
CA GLU A 30 -6.85 -5.04 0.29
C GLU A 30 -5.87 -3.89 0.55
N VAL A 31 -5.09 -3.49 -0.46
CA VAL A 31 -4.15 -2.37 -0.34
C VAL A 31 -4.90 -1.03 -0.30
N GLN A 32 -5.96 -0.86 -1.08
CA GLN A 32 -6.78 0.35 -1.02
C GLN A 32 -7.49 0.50 0.33
N ASP A 33 -8.12 -0.56 0.83
CA ASP A 33 -8.78 -0.53 2.14
C ASP A 33 -7.77 -0.18 3.26
N LEU A 34 -6.58 -0.78 3.21
CA LEU A 34 -5.53 -0.48 4.18
C LEU A 34 -4.98 0.94 4.03
N LYS A 35 -4.88 1.47 2.80
CA LYS A 35 -4.53 2.88 2.56
C LYS A 35 -5.54 3.80 3.23
N ASP A 36 -6.82 3.54 3.05
CA ASP A 36 -7.89 4.38 3.59
C ASP A 36 -7.90 4.35 5.14
N ASP A 37 -7.66 3.18 5.73
CA ASP A 37 -7.46 3.04 7.17
C ASP A 37 -6.23 3.82 7.65
N ILE A 38 -5.09 3.75 6.95
CA ILE A 38 -3.90 4.56 7.25
C ILE A 38 -4.22 6.05 7.16
N MET A 39 -4.86 6.50 6.08
CA MET A 39 -5.21 7.90 5.86
C MET A 39 -6.12 8.44 6.97
N LYS A 40 -6.98 7.59 7.53
CA LYS A 40 -7.86 7.90 8.65
C LYS A 40 -7.12 7.86 10.00
N ASN A 41 -6.47 6.75 10.32
CA ASN A 41 -5.90 6.47 11.65
C ASN A 41 -4.57 7.19 11.88
N CYS A 42 -3.79 7.43 10.83
CA CYS A 42 -2.53 8.17 10.89
C CYS A 42 -2.69 9.66 10.56
N ARG A 43 -3.90 10.14 10.26
CA ARG A 43 -4.18 11.51 9.79
C ARG A 43 -3.35 12.59 10.47
N PHE A 44 -3.42 12.64 11.81
CA PHE A 44 -2.73 13.65 12.62
C PHE A 44 -1.20 13.65 12.42
N TYR A 45 -0.61 12.51 12.06
CA TYR A 45 0.83 12.33 11.92
C TYR A 45 1.35 12.51 10.50
N ILE A 46 0.47 12.45 9.49
CA ILE A 46 0.86 12.49 8.07
C ILE A 46 0.35 13.72 7.32
N GLU A 47 -0.70 14.39 7.81
CA GLU A 47 -1.22 15.59 7.17
C GLU A 47 -0.20 16.74 7.18
N LYS A 48 -0.19 17.55 6.10
CA LYS A 48 0.77 18.64 5.93
C LYS A 48 0.75 19.64 7.09
N ASN A 49 -0.45 20.05 7.48
CA ASN A 49 -0.67 21.19 8.38
C ASN A 49 -0.99 20.79 9.82
N MET A 50 -0.80 19.52 10.18
CA MET A 50 -1.16 19.01 11.51
C MET A 50 -0.06 18.19 12.16
N GLY A 51 -0.09 18.23 13.50
CA GLY A 51 0.50 17.24 14.39
C GLY A 51 2.00 16.98 14.32
N SER A 52 2.38 15.91 15.02
CA SER A 52 3.73 15.40 15.20
C SER A 52 3.98 14.22 14.25
N THR A 53 5.22 13.90 13.90
CA THR A 53 5.54 12.67 13.13
C THR A 53 5.76 11.43 14.01
N PHE A 54 5.40 11.51 15.29
CA PHE A 54 5.68 10.49 16.30
C PHE A 54 4.37 9.91 16.85
N PRO A 55 3.72 8.98 16.13
CA PRO A 55 2.64 8.18 16.69
C PRO A 55 3.15 7.34 17.87
N PRO A 56 2.33 7.14 18.92
CA PRO A 56 2.59 6.12 19.93
C PRO A 56 2.72 4.74 19.27
N GLU A 57 3.70 3.95 19.69
CA GLU A 57 4.01 2.65 19.07
C GLU A 57 2.83 1.67 19.12
N GLU A 58 1.97 1.78 20.14
CA GLU A 58 0.77 0.95 20.31
C GLU A 58 -0.49 1.52 19.65
N SER A 59 -0.40 2.66 18.98
CA SER A 59 -1.55 3.28 18.31
C SER A 59 -2.05 2.44 17.14
N VAL A 60 -3.35 2.58 16.82
CA VAL A 60 -3.97 1.96 15.64
C VAL A 60 -3.21 2.34 14.36
N CYS A 61 -2.75 3.59 14.24
CA CYS A 61 -1.87 4.03 13.15
C CYS A 61 -0.65 3.11 12.98
N CYS A 62 0.12 2.84 14.04
CA CYS A 62 1.28 1.97 13.93
C CYS A 62 0.91 0.50 13.70
N GLN A 63 -0.25 0.03 14.18
CA GLN A 63 -0.74 -1.31 13.85
C GLN A 63 -1.03 -1.46 12.36
N ASP A 64 -1.62 -0.46 11.73
CA ASP A 64 -1.89 -0.47 10.28
C ASP A 64 -0.60 -0.39 9.48
N VAL A 65 0.28 0.55 9.85
CA VAL A 65 1.58 0.74 9.19
C VAL A 65 2.45 -0.51 9.26
N ARG A 66 2.46 -1.24 10.40
CA ARG A 66 3.22 -2.50 10.53
C ARG A 66 2.72 -3.62 9.63
N ARG A 67 1.42 -3.64 9.33
CA ARG A 67 0.80 -4.66 8.46
C ARG A 67 0.88 -4.29 6.97
N ALA A 68 1.14 -3.03 6.66
CA ALA A 68 1.15 -2.54 5.30
C ALA A 68 2.42 -2.91 4.53
N ASN A 69 2.24 -3.17 3.23
CA ASN A 69 3.32 -2.97 2.27
C ASN A 69 3.46 -1.46 1.99
N VAL A 70 4.27 -0.78 2.81
CA VAL A 70 4.42 0.68 2.76
C VAL A 70 4.92 1.21 1.41
N ALA A 71 5.66 0.39 0.65
CA ALA A 71 6.09 0.74 -0.71
C ALA A 71 4.93 0.68 -1.71
N ASN A 72 4.00 -0.26 -1.55
CA ASN A 72 2.79 -0.32 -2.37
C ASN A 72 1.83 0.84 -2.06
N ILE A 73 1.66 1.17 -0.78
CA ILE A 73 0.86 2.34 -0.36
C ILE A 73 1.35 3.63 -1.03
N CYS A 74 2.67 3.80 -1.21
CA CYS A 74 3.23 4.93 -1.94
C CYS A 74 2.74 5.04 -3.39
N GLN A 75 2.44 3.92 -4.07
CA GLN A 75 1.94 3.91 -5.44
C GLN A 75 0.44 4.25 -5.50
N GLU A 76 -0.29 3.99 -4.42
CA GLU A 76 -1.73 4.23 -4.32
C GLU A 76 -2.10 5.65 -3.85
N PHE A 77 -1.10 6.49 -3.51
CA PHE A 77 -1.35 7.90 -3.21
C PHE A 77 -1.71 8.67 -4.47
N THR A 78 -2.96 9.12 -4.52
CA THR A 78 -3.47 9.97 -5.60
C THR A 78 -2.93 11.41 -5.46
N ASP A 79 -3.12 12.22 -6.50
CA ASP A 79 -2.83 13.65 -6.41
C ASP A 79 -3.63 14.34 -5.29
N GLN A 80 -4.88 13.94 -5.10
CA GLN A 80 -5.73 14.44 -4.02
C GLN A 80 -5.22 14.04 -2.62
N ASP A 81 -4.63 12.84 -2.49
CA ASP A 81 -3.99 12.43 -1.23
C ASP A 81 -2.76 13.30 -0.95
N LYS A 82 -1.92 13.49 -1.97
CA LYS A 82 -0.71 14.32 -1.91
C LYS A 82 -1.00 15.79 -1.65
N GLU A 83 -2.21 16.29 -1.91
CA GLU A 83 -2.62 17.62 -1.48
C GLU A 83 -2.76 17.72 0.04
N LYS A 84 -3.25 16.65 0.69
CA LYS A 84 -3.56 16.59 2.12
C LYS A 84 -2.36 16.17 2.98
N ILE A 85 -1.55 15.23 2.49
CA ILE A 85 -0.46 14.62 3.26
C ILE A 85 0.93 15.15 2.88
N ALA A 86 1.84 15.10 3.85
CA ALA A 86 3.25 15.34 3.63
C ALA A 86 3.99 13.99 3.51
N LEU A 87 4.53 13.69 2.33
CA LEU A 87 5.22 12.42 2.07
C LEU A 87 6.45 12.20 2.97
N HIS A 88 7.15 13.27 3.36
CA HIS A 88 8.23 13.18 4.34
C HIS A 88 7.73 12.76 5.73
N LYS A 89 6.53 13.20 6.12
CA LYS A 89 5.89 12.78 7.38
C LYS A 89 5.45 11.33 7.33
N TRP A 90 4.87 10.90 6.19
CA TRP A 90 4.60 9.49 5.95
C TRP A 90 5.86 8.63 6.13
N ALA A 91 6.97 9.00 5.46
CA ALA A 91 8.24 8.29 5.61
C ALA A 91 8.72 8.24 7.07
N ALA A 92 8.60 9.33 7.82
CA ALA A 92 8.94 9.37 9.25
C ALA A 92 8.04 8.44 10.09
N VAL A 93 6.72 8.45 9.87
CA VAL A 93 5.76 7.57 10.53
C VAL A 93 6.09 6.10 10.28
N THR A 94 6.41 5.73 9.03
CA THR A 94 6.82 4.35 8.72
C THR A 94 8.04 3.90 9.53
N LYS A 95 9.02 4.80 9.70
CA LYS A 95 10.21 4.55 10.51
C LYS A 95 9.89 4.41 12.00
N VAL A 96 9.08 5.32 12.55
CA VAL A 96 8.65 5.27 13.96
C VAL A 96 7.90 3.97 14.26
N CYS A 97 7.00 3.55 13.37
CA CYS A 97 6.23 2.32 13.51
C CYS A 97 7.00 1.05 13.12
N ARG A 98 8.34 1.10 12.99
CA ARG A 98 9.22 -0.05 12.69
C ARG A 98 8.98 -0.74 11.35
N ASN A 99 8.44 -0.04 10.36
CA ASN A 99 8.26 -0.53 8.99
C ASN A 99 8.77 0.48 7.97
N ALA A 100 10.03 0.90 8.13
CA ALA A 100 10.60 2.01 7.37
C ALA A 100 10.66 1.74 5.87
N LEU A 101 10.31 2.74 5.06
CA LEU A 101 10.68 2.74 3.64
C LEU A 101 12.21 2.70 3.49
N ALA A 102 12.69 1.93 2.51
CA ALA A 102 14.11 1.87 2.20
C ALA A 102 14.62 3.22 1.70
N ALA A 103 15.84 3.60 2.09
CA ALA A 103 16.49 4.81 1.56
C ALA A 103 16.60 4.74 0.03
N GLY A 104 16.39 5.88 -0.64
CA GLY A 104 16.37 5.98 -2.09
C GLY A 104 15.04 5.56 -2.74
N THR A 105 14.08 5.01 -1.98
CA THR A 105 12.74 4.69 -2.51
C THR A 105 12.05 5.97 -2.98
N ASN A 106 11.50 5.94 -4.20
CA ASN A 106 10.58 6.97 -4.67
C ASN A 106 9.17 6.65 -4.17
N CYS A 107 8.70 7.40 -3.19
CA CYS A 107 7.35 7.33 -2.67
C CYS A 107 6.53 8.49 -3.23
N ALA A 108 5.77 8.25 -4.29
CA ALA A 108 4.87 9.24 -4.92
C ALA A 108 5.54 10.58 -5.30
N GLY A 109 6.83 10.56 -5.67
CA GLY A 109 7.64 11.73 -6.00
C GLY A 109 8.58 12.19 -4.89
N TYR A 110 8.46 11.66 -3.68
CA TYR A 110 9.38 11.92 -2.58
C TYR A 110 10.47 10.84 -2.50
N ILE A 111 11.74 11.24 -2.57
CA ILE A 111 12.87 10.31 -2.41
C ILE A 111 13.22 10.20 -0.93
N VAL A 112 13.15 8.98 -0.39
CA VAL A 112 13.44 8.71 1.02
C VAL A 112 14.94 8.97 1.29
N PRO A 113 15.28 9.86 2.24
CA PRO A 113 16.67 10.17 2.53
C PRO A 113 17.40 9.00 3.20
N PRO A 114 18.74 8.94 3.10
CA PRO A 114 19.54 8.02 3.88
C PRO A 114 19.37 8.28 5.38
N LEU A 115 19.56 7.23 6.19
CA LEU A 115 19.32 7.26 7.64
C LEU A 115 20.26 8.21 8.44
N HIS A 116 21.23 8.85 7.79
CA HIS A 116 22.28 9.68 8.40
C HIS A 116 22.43 11.07 7.75
N ALA A 117 21.35 11.67 7.25
CA ALA A 117 21.36 13.07 6.82
C ALA A 117 21.12 14.02 7.99
#